data_AF-A0A9Q3F7Q9-F1
#
_entry.id   AF-A0A9Q3F7Q9-F1
#
_cell.length_a   1.000
_cell.length_b   1.000
_cell.length_c   1.000
_cell.angle_alpha   90.00
_cell.angle_beta   90.00
_cell.angle_gamma   90.00
#
_symmetry.space_group_name_H-M   'P 1'
#
loop_
_entity.id
_entity.type
_entity.pdbx_description
1 polymer ?
#
loop_
_entity_poly.entity_id
_entity_poly.type
_entity_poly.pdbx_seq_one_letter_code
_entity_poly.pdbx_strand_id
1 'polypeptide(L)'
;MRTLPHSMIQTPLLPHQKTGLAFLWDKEIPNGQSACSLWATTPPGSTFNARHIITDKVVSPFESLLTNTPLGGLLADDMGLGKTIQAIALIGTSKE
;
A
#
# COMPACT_ATOMS: atom_id res chain seq x y z
N MET A 1 3.32 -9.98 0.08
CA MET A 1 3.18 -10.89 -1.08
C MET A 1 3.79 -10.16 -2.28
N ARG A 2 4.82 -10.71 -2.96
CA ARG A 2 5.37 -10.08 -4.18
C ARG A 2 4.42 -10.38 -5.33
N THR A 3 3.69 -9.38 -5.83
CA THR A 3 2.91 -9.52 -7.06
C THR A 3 3.82 -9.27 -8.26
N LEU A 4 3.72 -10.15 -9.26
CA LEU A 4 4.47 -10.04 -10.51
C LEU A 4 3.56 -9.37 -11.55
N PRO A 5 4.09 -8.42 -12.37
CA PRO A 5 3.34 -7.85 -13.48
C PRO A 5 2.83 -8.91 -14.44
N HIS A 6 1.70 -8.62 -15.11
CA HIS A 6 1.15 -9.46 -16.16
C HIS A 6 2.19 -9.73 -17.26
N SER A 7 2.09 -10.90 -17.90
CA SER A 7 3.03 -11.39 -18.93
C SER A 7 3.17 -10.47 -20.17
N MET A 8 2.27 -9.50 -20.32
CA MET A 8 2.33 -8.45 -21.34
C MET A 8 3.50 -7.47 -21.09
N ILE A 9 3.89 -7.29 -19.83
CA ILE A 9 5.00 -6.39 -19.45
C ILE A 9 6.30 -7.19 -19.52
N GLN A 10 6.94 -7.12 -20.68
CA GLN A 10 8.20 -7.83 -20.95
C GLN A 10 9.44 -7.06 -20.51
N THR A 11 9.30 -5.76 -20.23
CA THR A 11 10.43 -4.92 -19.80
C THR A 11 10.96 -5.37 -18.43
N PRO A 12 12.24 -5.71 -18.31
CA PRO A 12 12.81 -6.12 -17.03
C PRO A 12 12.89 -4.93 -16.07
N LEU A 13 12.30 -5.08 -14.88
CA LEU A 13 12.37 -4.06 -13.84
C LEU A 13 13.71 -4.10 -13.09
N LEU A 14 14.30 -2.93 -12.91
CA LEU A 14 15.48 -2.73 -12.05
C LEU A 14 15.13 -2.90 -10.57
N PRO A 15 16.11 -3.15 -9.68
CA PRO A 15 15.83 -3.38 -8.26
C PRO A 15 15.01 -2.28 -7.59
N HIS A 16 15.35 -1.00 -7.82
CA HIS A 16 14.62 0.13 -7.26
C HIS A 16 13.20 0.25 -7.83
N GLN A 17 13.00 -0.11 -9.11
CA GLN A 17 11.68 -0.12 -9.74
C GLN A 17 10.78 -1.19 -9.14
N LYS A 18 11.33 -2.35 -8.75
CA LYS A 18 10.57 -3.39 -8.02
C LYS A 18 10.16 -2.92 -6.63
N THR A 19 11.03 -2.17 -5.94
CA THR A 19 10.72 -1.59 -4.63
C THR A 19 9.62 -0.53 -4.75
N GLY A 20 9.72 0.38 -5.73
CA GLY A 20 8.69 1.38 -5.98
C GLY A 20 7.36 0.77 -6.39
N LEU A 21 7.36 -0.29 -7.22
CA LEU A 21 6.17 -1.05 -7.54
C LEU A 21 5.54 -1.71 -6.31
N ALA A 22 6.34 -2.35 -5.44
CA ALA A 22 5.84 -2.98 -4.22
C ALA A 22 5.24 -1.95 -3.25
N PHE A 23 5.84 -0.76 -3.15
CA PHE A 23 5.31 0.36 -2.38
C PHE A 23 3.96 0.83 -2.93
N LEU A 24 3.87 1.07 -4.24
CA LEU A 24 2.61 1.49 -4.87
C LEU A 24 1.53 0.43 -4.71
N TRP A 25 1.87 -0.85 -4.88
CA TRP A 25 0.94 -1.96 -4.69
C TRP A 25 0.39 -2.02 -3.26
N ASP A 26 1.24 -1.84 -2.24
CA ASP A 26 0.78 -1.79 -0.84
C ASP A 26 -0.21 -0.65 -0.58
N LYS A 27 -0.07 0.45 -1.32
CA LYS A 27 -0.96 1.63 -1.23
C LYS A 27 -2.28 1.47 -1.97
N GLU A 28 -2.39 0.53 -2.91
CA GLU A 28 -3.64 0.20 -3.59
C GLU A 28 -4.49 -0.82 -2.81
N ILE A 29 -3.93 -1.41 -1.74
CA ILE A 29 -4.63 -2.37 -0.90
C ILE A 29 -5.23 -1.64 0.33
N PRO A 30 -6.55 -1.66 0.54
CA PRO A 30 -7.21 -0.98 1.67
C PRO A 30 -6.71 -1.42 3.06
N ASN A 31 -6.22 -2.66 3.17
CA ASN A 31 -5.60 -3.22 4.38
C ASN A 31 -4.08 -3.43 4.23
N GLY A 32 -3.44 -2.68 3.34
CA GLY A 32 -1.99 -2.67 3.17
C GLY A 32 -1.26 -2.28 4.45
N GLN A 33 0.01 -2.65 4.55
CA GLN A 33 0.82 -2.36 5.73
C GLN A 33 0.92 -0.85 5.99
N SER A 34 0.96 -0.05 4.92
CA SER A 34 0.98 1.41 4.99
C SER A 34 -0.31 2.03 5.55
N ALA A 35 -1.46 1.38 5.35
CA ALA A 35 -2.78 1.88 5.78
C ALA A 35 -2.88 2.02 7.31
N CYS A 36 -2.17 1.14 8.03
CA CYS A 36 -2.26 1.01 9.48
C CYS A 36 -1.15 1.75 10.24
N SER A 37 -0.25 2.47 9.55
CA SER A 37 0.96 3.05 10.16
C SER A 37 0.70 4.04 11.30
N LEU A 38 -0.46 4.73 11.29
CA LEU A 38 -0.88 5.66 12.33
C LEU A 38 -1.87 5.07 13.33
N TRP A 39 -2.11 3.76 13.27
CA TRP A 39 -3.09 3.06 14.11
C TRP A 39 -2.40 2.05 15.02
N ALA A 40 -2.58 2.20 16.33
CA ALA A 40 -2.19 1.21 17.31
C ALA A 40 -3.36 0.27 17.58
N THR A 41 -3.15 -1.04 17.42
CA THR A 41 -4.15 -2.08 17.74
C THR A 41 -4.00 -2.55 19.18
N THR A 42 -5.12 -2.83 19.84
CA THR A 42 -5.09 -3.46 21.16
C THR A 42 -4.69 -4.95 21.08
N PRO A 43 -4.04 -5.50 22.12
CA PRO A 43 -3.67 -6.92 22.15
C PRO A 43 -4.88 -7.85 22.00
N PRO A 44 -4.68 -9.06 21.44
CA PRO A 44 -5.73 -10.08 21.36
C PRO A 44 -6.25 -10.41 22.77
N GLY A 45 -7.57 -10.33 22.98
CA GLY A 45 -8.23 -10.62 24.27
C GLY A 45 -9.00 -9.46 24.90
N SER A 46 -8.86 -8.26 24.33
CA SER A 46 -9.75 -7.11 24.59
C SER A 46 -10.61 -6.83 23.35
N THR A 47 -11.67 -6.03 23.47
CA THR A 47 -12.43 -5.54 22.32
C THR A 47 -11.45 -4.97 21.29
N PHE A 48 -11.46 -5.49 20.05
CA PHE A 48 -10.55 -5.09 18.98
C PHE A 48 -10.80 -3.62 18.62
N ASN A 49 -10.03 -2.74 19.24
CA ASN A 49 -10.10 -1.31 19.07
C ASN A 49 -8.79 -0.84 18.45
N ALA A 50 -8.88 0.10 17.52
CA ALA A 50 -7.70 0.81 17.04
C ALA A 50 -7.72 2.25 17.50
N ARG A 51 -6.56 2.72 17.93
CA ARG A 51 -6.34 4.09 18.38
C ARG A 51 -5.44 4.80 17.38
N HIS A 52 -5.88 5.96 16.90
CA HIS A 52 -5.05 6.83 16.08
C HIS A 52 -3.97 7.47 16.96
N ILE A 53 -2.70 7.28 16.62
CA ILE A 53 -1.54 7.64 17.47
C ILE A 53 -1.46 9.16 17.72
N ILE A 54 -1.94 9.98 16.77
CA ILE A 54 -1.81 11.44 16.84
C ILE A 54 -3.04 12.11 17.47
N THR A 55 -4.24 11.59 17.19
CA THR A 55 -5.50 12.25 17.59
C THR A 55 -6.20 11.56 18.74
N ASP A 56 -5.66 10.43 19.21
CA ASP A 56 -6.25 9.53 20.20
C ASP A 56 -7.66 9.03 19.86
N LYS A 57 -8.12 9.23 18.62
CA LYS A 57 -9.42 8.73 18.16
C LYS A 57 -9.43 7.21 18.22
N VAL A 58 -10.42 6.65 18.91
CA VAL A 58 -10.64 5.22 19.00
C VAL A 58 -11.73 4.81 18.01
N VAL A 59 -11.49 3.72 17.29
CA VAL A 59 -12.42 3.16 16.31
C VAL A 59 -12.64 1.68 16.63
N SER A 60 -13.91 1.28 16.60
CA SER A 60 -14.36 -0.10 16.76
C SER A 60 -15.61 -0.36 15.89
N PRO A 61 -15.67 -1.47 15.15
CA PRO A 61 -14.63 -2.49 15.01
C PRO A 61 -13.50 -2.02 14.05
N PHE A 62 -12.33 -2.65 14.13
CA PHE A 62 -11.13 -2.27 13.36
C PHE A 62 -11.36 -2.18 11.85
N GLU A 63 -12.25 -3.01 11.32
CA GLU A 63 -12.62 -3.11 9.91
C GLU A 63 -13.17 -1.78 9.35
N SER A 64 -13.73 -0.91 10.20
CA SER A 64 -14.19 0.42 9.79
C SER A 64 -13.06 1.41 9.44
N LEU A 65 -11.81 1.05 9.73
CA LEU A 65 -10.62 1.80 9.27
C LEU A 65 -10.24 1.45 7.83
N LEU A 66 -10.51 0.22 7.41
CA LEU A 66 -10.12 -0.29 6.10
C LEU A 66 -10.86 0.42 4.97
N THR A 67 -12.06 0.95 5.25
CA THR A 67 -12.87 1.67 4.26
C THR A 67 -12.49 3.14 4.08
N ASN A 68 -11.73 3.72 5.02
CA ASN A 68 -11.42 5.16 5.06
C ASN A 68 -9.95 5.49 4.78
N THR A 69 -9.11 4.49 4.53
CA THR A 69 -7.71 4.75 4.21
C THR A 69 -7.60 5.24 2.76
N PRO A 70 -6.92 6.38 2.50
CA PRO A 70 -6.70 6.82 1.14
C PRO A 70 -5.86 5.79 0.38
N LEU A 71 -6.34 5.40 -0.80
CA LEU A 71 -5.59 4.56 -1.73
C LEU A 71 -4.62 5.40 -2.56
N GLY A 72 -3.60 4.73 -3.08
CA GLY A 72 -2.55 5.34 -3.87
C GLY A 72 -1.51 6.09 -3.04
N GLY A 73 -0.56 6.74 -3.72
CA GLY A 73 0.55 7.41 -3.05
C GLY A 73 1.37 8.28 -3.99
N LEU A 74 2.31 9.01 -3.40
CA LEU A 74 3.23 9.88 -4.13
C LEU A 74 4.54 9.14 -4.41
N LEU A 75 4.83 8.88 -5.68
CA LEU A 75 6.12 8.35 -6.11
C LEU A 75 7.05 9.52 -6.49
N ALA A 76 7.83 9.99 -5.52
CA ALA A 76 8.67 11.18 -5.63
C ALA A 76 10.18 10.85 -5.77
N ASP A 77 10.50 9.80 -6.54
CA ASP A 77 11.86 9.43 -6.90
C ASP A 77 12.52 10.47 -7.81
N ASP A 78 13.86 10.49 -7.84
CA ASP A 78 14.62 11.30 -8.79
C ASP A 78 14.21 11.07 -10.26
N MET A 79 14.44 12.08 -11.10
CA MET A 79 14.21 11.98 -12.54
C MET A 79 15.11 10.91 -13.16
N GLY A 80 14.59 10.19 -14.16
CA GLY A 80 15.34 9.12 -14.84
C GLY A 80 15.26 7.74 -14.18
N LEU A 81 14.70 7.60 -12.96
CA LEU A 81 14.55 6.29 -12.30
C LEU A 81 13.44 5.40 -12.90
N GLY A 82 12.76 5.86 -13.93
CA GLY A 82 11.75 5.08 -14.66
C GLY A 82 10.39 5.01 -13.97
N LYS A 83 9.96 6.10 -13.32
CA LYS A 83 8.63 6.22 -12.68
C LYS A 83 7.48 5.82 -13.61
N THR A 84 7.56 6.16 -14.90
CA THR A 84 6.57 5.76 -15.91
C THR A 84 6.50 4.24 -16.08
N ILE A 85 7.64 3.55 -16.11
CA ILE A 85 7.67 2.08 -16.20
C ILE A 85 7.06 1.47 -14.94
N GLN A 86 7.35 2.03 -13.76
CA GLN A 86 6.76 1.59 -12.50
C GLN A 86 5.23 1.75 -12.49
N ALA A 87 4.70 2.86 -13.00
CA ALA A 87 3.27 3.10 -13.11
C ALA A 87 2.58 2.12 -14.10
N ILE A 88 3.19 1.87 -15.26
CA ILE A 88 2.68 0.88 -16.22
C ILE A 88 2.73 -0.54 -15.61
N ALA A 89 3.82 -0.87 -14.91
CA ALA A 89 3.95 -2.12 -14.19
C ALA A 89 2.86 -2.30 -13.13
N LEU A 90 2.49 -1.23 -12.41
CA LEU A 90 1.38 -1.21 -11.46
C LEU A 90 0.04 -1.49 -12.14
N ILE A 91 -0.27 -0.79 -13.24
CA ILE A 91 -1.49 -1.01 -14.02
C ILE A 91 -1.56 -2.48 -14.47
N GLY A 92 -0.46 -3.03 -14.97
CA GLY A 92 -0.38 -4.43 -15.37
C GLY A 92 -0.28 -5.43 -14.22
N THR A 93 -0.16 -5.01 -12.95
CA THR A 93 -0.27 -5.91 -11.79
C THR A 93 -1.68 -5.93 -11.21
N SER A 94 -2.48 -4.89 -11.47
CA SER A 94 -3.84 -4.80 -10.97
C SER A 94 -4.71 -5.89 -11.60
N LYS A 95 -5.40 -6.66 -10.75
CA LYS A 95 -6.40 -7.65 -11.20
C LYS A 95 -7.73 -6.93 -11.37
N GLU A 96 -8.44 -7.26 -12.45
CA GLU A 96 -9.91 -7.17 -12.47
C GLU A 96 -10.52 -8.09 -11.40
#